data_AF-A0A7S3C8V2-F1
#
_entry.id   AF-A0A7S3C8V2-F1
#
_cell.length_a   1.000
_cell.length_b   1.000
_cell.length_c   1.000
_cell.angle_alpha   90.00
_cell.angle_beta   90.00
_cell.angle_gamma   90.00
#
_symmetry.space_group_name_H-M   'P 1'
#
loop_
_entity.id
_entity.type
_entity.pdbx_description
1 polymer ?
#
loop_
_entity_poly.entity_id
_entity_poly.type
_entity_poly.pdbx_seq_one_letter_code
_entity_poly.pdbx_strand_id
1 'polypeptide(L)'
;RASQRERERERERMHNLRHNIHNVYKSAAETLLPVRSSSAFKEKGVLTPEEFVAAGDFLVGACPTWSWESGEKGKRRPYLPDDKQFLVTRNIPCLCRAKDLLKGKMEEELLQLQEGEAEAD
;
A
#
# COMPACT_ATOMS: atom_id res chain seq x y z
N ARG A 1 -23.39 -13.83 -28.87
CA ARG A 1 -21.92 -13.65 -29.04
C ARG A 1 -21.54 -12.19 -29.34
N ALA A 2 -22.11 -11.52 -30.35
CA ALA A 2 -21.83 -10.09 -30.61
C ALA A 2 -22.29 -9.17 -29.45
N SER A 3 -23.51 -9.35 -28.94
CA SER A 3 -24.05 -8.56 -27.81
C SER A 3 -23.30 -8.71 -26.48
N GLN A 4 -22.67 -9.87 -26.21
CA GLN A 4 -21.83 -10.06 -25.02
C GLN A 4 -20.51 -9.30 -25.14
N ARG A 5 -19.88 -9.32 -26.31
CA ARG A 5 -18.64 -8.57 -26.59
C ARG A 5 -18.85 -7.06 -26.53
N GLU A 6 -20.02 -6.56 -26.94
CA GLU A 6 -20.38 -5.15 -26.81
C GLU A 6 -20.57 -4.73 -25.34
N ARG A 7 -21.27 -5.55 -24.54
CA ARG A 7 -21.42 -5.30 -23.10
C ARG A 7 -20.10 -5.34 -22.34
N GLU A 8 -19.18 -6.22 -22.70
CA GLU A 8 -17.83 -6.27 -22.11
C GLU A 8 -17.02 -5.02 -22.45
N ARG A 9 -17.06 -4.58 -23.71
CA ARG A 9 -16.42 -3.32 -24.15
C ARG A 9 -17.01 -2.10 -23.45
N GLU A 10 -18.33 -2.07 -23.24
CA GLU A 10 -18.98 -0.99 -22.48
C GLU A 10 -18.58 -1.00 -21.00
N ARG A 11 -18.49 -2.18 -20.38
CA ARG A 11 -18.00 -2.32 -18.99
C ARG A 11 -16.55 -1.85 -18.86
N GLU A 12 -15.70 -2.21 -19.81
CA GLU A 12 -14.29 -1.79 -19.83
C GLU A 12 -14.16 -0.27 -20.03
N ARG A 13 -14.96 0.32 -20.93
CA ARG A 13 -15.04 1.78 -21.11
C ARG A 13 -15.50 2.49 -19.85
N MET A 14 -16.55 2.01 -19.20
CA MET A 14 -17.05 2.59 -17.95
C MET A 14 -16.04 2.45 -16.81
N HIS A 15 -15.35 1.31 -16.72
CA HIS A 15 -14.29 1.10 -15.74
C HIS A 15 -13.14 2.11 -15.92
N ASN A 16 -12.66 2.27 -17.15
CA ASN A 16 -11.57 3.20 -17.47
C ASN A 16 -12.00 4.66 -17.25
N LEU A 17 -13.24 5.01 -17.61
CA LEU A 17 -13.78 6.35 -17.40
C LEU A 17 -13.89 6.68 -15.90
N ARG A 18 -14.41 5.75 -15.08
CA ARG A 18 -14.46 5.92 -13.62
C ARG A 18 -13.07 6.10 -13.03
N HIS A 19 -12.11 5.31 -13.48
CA HIS A 19 -10.72 5.40 -13.01
C HIS A 19 -10.09 6.76 -13.35
N ASN A 20 -10.32 7.25 -14.58
CA ASN A 20 -9.80 8.54 -15.02
C ASN A 20 -10.41 9.70 -14.24
N ILE A 21 -11.73 9.70 -14.04
CA ILE A 21 -12.42 10.73 -13.23
C ILE A 21 -11.91 10.71 -11.79
N HIS A 22 -11.76 9.52 -11.20
CA HIS A 22 -11.21 9.36 -9.86
C HIS A 22 -9.77 9.90 -9.76
N ASN A 23 -8.92 9.62 -10.74
CA ASN A 23 -7.54 10.12 -10.78
C ASN A 23 -7.48 11.65 -10.89
N VAL A 24 -8.33 12.25 -11.73
CA VAL A 24 -8.42 13.72 -11.87
C VAL A 24 -8.91 14.37 -10.58
N TYR A 25 -9.97 13.83 -9.97
CA TYR A 25 -10.49 14.31 -8.70
C TYR A 25 -9.45 14.19 -7.58
N LYS A 26 -8.80 13.04 -7.46
CA LYS A 26 -7.74 12.80 -6.48
C LYS A 26 -6.59 13.79 -6.66
N SER A 27 -6.15 14.03 -7.89
CA SER A 27 -5.08 15.00 -8.18
C SER A 27 -5.47 16.43 -7.79
N ALA A 28 -6.71 16.84 -8.05
CA ALA A 28 -7.21 18.16 -7.66
C ALA A 28 -7.34 18.27 -6.13
N ALA A 29 -7.84 17.23 -5.48
CA ALA A 29 -7.96 17.16 -4.03
C ALA A 29 -6.60 17.19 -3.32
N GLU A 30 -5.60 16.46 -3.82
CA GLU A 30 -4.22 16.50 -3.32
C GLU A 30 -3.57 17.89 -3.46
N THR A 31 -4.00 18.68 -4.45
CA THR A 31 -3.47 20.04 -4.70
C THR A 31 -4.19 21.11 -3.88
N LEU A 32 -5.50 20.94 -3.64
CA LEU A 32 -6.35 21.94 -2.99
C LEU A 32 -6.51 21.73 -1.49
N LEU A 33 -6.43 20.48 -1.02
CA LEU A 33 -6.57 20.19 0.40
C LEU A 33 -5.29 20.62 1.11
N PRO A 34 -5.40 21.53 2.10
CA PRO A 34 -4.25 22.00 2.84
C PRO A 34 -3.57 20.82 3.52
N VAL A 35 -2.24 20.80 3.42
CA VAL A 35 -1.40 19.87 4.16
C VAL A 35 -1.71 20.06 5.64
N ARG A 36 -2.24 19.01 6.26
CA ARG A 36 -2.70 19.06 7.65
C ARG A 36 -1.49 19.27 8.57
N SER A 37 -1.54 20.32 9.38
CA SER A 37 -0.44 20.72 10.27
C SER A 37 -0.58 20.21 11.71
N SER A 38 -1.68 19.53 12.05
CA SER A 38 -1.94 19.00 13.39
C SER A 38 -1.98 17.47 13.41
N SER A 39 -1.27 16.87 14.37
CA SER A 39 -1.22 15.41 14.55
C SER A 39 -2.62 14.81 14.69
N ALA A 40 -2.84 13.67 14.04
CA ALA A 40 -4.05 12.86 14.19
C ALA A 40 -3.75 11.36 14.21
N PHE A 41 -2.48 10.99 14.42
CA PHE A 41 -2.02 9.63 14.23
C PHE A 41 -2.78 8.63 15.12
N LYS A 42 -2.94 8.93 16.41
CA LYS A 42 -3.61 8.03 17.37
C LYS A 42 -5.11 7.85 17.14
N GLU A 43 -5.79 8.90 16.67
CA GLU A 43 -7.24 8.89 16.51
C GLU A 43 -7.65 8.36 15.12
N LYS A 44 -6.92 8.75 14.08
CA LYS A 44 -7.32 8.54 12.67
C LYS A 44 -6.32 7.71 11.88
N GLY A 45 -5.17 7.37 12.43
CA GLY A 45 -4.13 6.61 11.73
C GLY A 45 -3.49 7.35 10.57
N VAL A 46 -3.57 8.68 10.53
CA VAL A 46 -3.00 9.52 9.46
C VAL A 46 -1.81 10.33 9.97
N LEU A 47 -0.81 10.54 9.12
CA LEU A 47 0.41 11.29 9.41
C LEU A 47 0.42 12.64 8.71
N THR A 48 1.01 13.66 9.34
CA THR A 48 1.44 14.88 8.64
C THR A 48 2.75 14.61 7.88
N PRO A 49 3.17 15.46 6.92
CA PRO A 49 4.45 15.30 6.24
C PRO A 49 5.65 15.32 7.19
N GLU A 50 5.62 16.16 8.22
CA GLU A 50 6.68 16.25 9.23
C GLU A 50 6.75 14.96 10.05
N GLU A 51 5.59 14.40 10.43
CA GLU A 51 5.53 13.10 11.12
C GLU A 51 6.02 11.96 10.23
N PHE A 52 5.68 11.98 8.94
CA PHE A 52 6.18 11.01 7.96
C PHE A 52 7.71 11.08 7.84
N VAL A 53 8.29 12.27 7.73
CA VAL A 53 9.75 12.46 7.67
C VAL A 53 10.40 11.98 8.97
N ALA A 54 9.86 12.35 10.14
CA ALA A 54 10.39 11.90 11.42
C ALA A 54 10.33 10.37 11.59
N ALA A 55 9.21 9.75 11.21
CA ALA A 55 9.07 8.29 11.23
C ALA A 55 10.01 7.59 10.25
N GLY A 56 10.22 8.17 9.06
CA GLY A 56 11.17 7.65 8.08
C GLY A 56 12.62 7.76 8.53
N ASP A 57 13.01 8.87 9.16
CA ASP A 57 14.35 9.03 9.75
C ASP A 57 14.61 8.00 10.84
N PHE A 58 13.61 7.74 11.70
CA PHE A 58 13.69 6.66 12.68
C PHE A 58 13.81 5.29 12.02
N LEU A 59 13.03 5.00 10.97
CA LEU A 59 13.08 3.73 10.24
C LEU A 59 14.45 3.48 9.61
N VAL A 60 15.04 4.48 8.94
CA VAL A 60 16.38 4.39 8.35
C VAL A 60 17.44 4.19 9.42
N GLY A 61 17.32 4.86 10.56
CA GLY A 61 18.23 4.70 11.69
C GLY A 61 18.13 3.33 12.38
N ALA A 62 16.90 2.80 12.52
CA ALA A 62 16.65 1.52 13.18
C ALA A 62 16.89 0.31 12.26
N CYS A 63 16.67 0.47 10.95
CA CYS A 63 16.74 -0.59 9.96
C CYS A 63 17.55 -0.12 8.73
N PRO A 64 18.87 -0.41 8.67
CA PRO A 64 19.76 0.08 7.62
C PRO A 64 19.44 -0.41 6.20
N THR A 65 18.50 -1.34 6.05
CA THR A 65 18.00 -1.79 4.75
C THR A 65 17.06 -0.79 4.08
N TRP A 66 16.59 0.21 4.83
CA TRP A 66 15.77 1.30 4.33
C TRP A 66 16.63 2.53 4.03
N SER A 67 16.29 3.23 2.96
CA SER A 67 16.95 4.48 2.56
C SER A 67 15.94 5.49 2.04
N TRP A 68 16.20 6.77 2.28
CA TRP A 68 15.51 7.87 1.63
C TRP A 68 15.93 8.02 0.17
N GLU A 69 14.98 8.39 -0.68
CA GLU A 69 15.21 8.63 -2.10
C GLU A 69 14.48 9.91 -2.54
N SER A 70 15.12 10.69 -3.41
CA SER A 70 14.55 11.92 -4.00
C SER A 70 13.64 11.66 -5.19
N GLY A 71 13.88 10.57 -5.93
CA GLY A 71 13.23 10.29 -7.20
C GLY A 71 13.43 11.36 -8.28
N GLU A 72 12.58 11.27 -9.30
CA GLU A 72 12.58 12.14 -10.47
C GLU A 72 12.07 13.55 -10.11
N LYS A 73 12.81 14.59 -10.50
CA LYS A 73 12.53 16.00 -10.17
C LYS A 73 11.09 16.42 -10.48
N GLY A 74 10.52 15.99 -11.61
CA GLY A 74 9.16 16.35 -12.03
C GLY A 74 8.03 15.71 -11.22
N LYS A 75 8.32 14.70 -10.39
CA LYS A 75 7.34 13.98 -9.57
C LYS A 75 7.43 14.29 -8.09
N ARG A 76 8.38 15.15 -7.70
CA ARG A 76 8.58 15.54 -6.30
C ARG A 76 7.38 16.30 -5.77
N ARG A 77 7.11 16.08 -4.49
CA ARG A 77 6.09 16.77 -3.74
C ARG A 77 6.73 17.96 -3.03
N PRO A 78 6.24 19.20 -3.26
CA PRO A 78 6.87 20.40 -2.72
C PRO A 78 6.73 20.54 -1.20
N TYR A 79 5.81 19.81 -0.60
CA TYR A 79 5.58 19.77 0.85
C TYR A 79 6.48 18.75 1.57
N LEU A 80 7.39 18.08 0.87
CA LEU A 80 8.41 17.20 1.43
C LEU A 80 9.81 17.71 1.06
N PRO A 81 10.85 17.45 1.88
CA PRO A 81 12.23 17.76 1.54
C PRO A 81 12.68 17.07 0.24
N ASP A 82 13.52 17.73 -0.55
CA ASP A 82 14.00 17.23 -1.85
C ASP A 82 14.71 15.88 -1.78
N ASP A 83 15.37 15.59 -0.66
CA ASP A 83 16.11 14.36 -0.36
C ASP A 83 15.25 13.28 0.32
N LYS A 84 14.04 13.62 0.78
CA LYS A 84 13.16 12.74 1.58
C LYS A 84 11.76 12.61 1.00
N GLN A 85 11.69 12.16 -0.25
CA GLN A 85 10.42 12.04 -0.97
C GLN A 85 9.72 10.70 -0.71
N PHE A 86 10.49 9.62 -0.65
CA PHE A 86 9.98 8.28 -0.34
C PHE A 86 11.09 7.40 0.24
N LEU A 87 10.66 6.30 0.86
CA LEU A 87 11.53 5.29 1.45
C LEU A 87 11.58 4.06 0.54
N VAL A 88 12.77 3.50 0.35
CA VAL A 88 12.98 2.28 -0.43
C VAL A 88 13.78 1.28 0.38
N THR A 89 13.42 0.01 0.23
CA THR A 89 14.28 -1.12 0.58
C THR A 89 14.41 -2.02 -0.64
N ARG A 90 15.61 -2.53 -0.91
CA ARG A 90 15.93 -3.27 -2.15
C ARG A 90 16.33 -4.69 -1.81
N ASN A 91 16.14 -5.60 -2.77
CA ASN A 91 16.60 -6.98 -2.71
C ASN A 91 16.02 -7.79 -1.54
N ILE A 92 14.76 -7.52 -1.16
CA ILE A 92 14.07 -8.30 -0.12
C ILE A 92 13.73 -9.68 -0.67
N PRO A 93 14.18 -10.78 -0.03
CA PRO A 93 13.87 -12.12 -0.47
C PRO A 93 12.38 -12.42 -0.29
N CYS A 94 11.78 -13.06 -1.29
CA CYS A 94 10.41 -13.55 -1.27
C CYS A 94 10.45 -15.07 -1.51
N LEU A 95 10.54 -15.84 -0.42
CA LEU A 95 10.82 -17.28 -0.47
C LEU A 95 9.63 -18.13 -0.95
N CYS A 96 8.41 -17.62 -0.78
CA CYS A 96 7.18 -18.30 -1.21
C CYS A 96 6.11 -17.27 -1.59
N ARG A 97 5.12 -17.69 -2.40
CA ARG A 97 3.99 -16.82 -2.73
C ARG A 97 2.99 -16.81 -1.57
N ALA A 98 2.28 -15.69 -1.41
CA ALA A 98 1.26 -15.54 -0.37
C ALA A 98 0.22 -16.69 -0.38
N LYS A 99 -0.21 -17.15 -1.56
CA LYS A 99 -1.17 -18.27 -1.68
C LYS A 99 -0.63 -19.59 -1.09
N ASP A 100 0.67 -19.85 -1.27
CA ASP A 100 1.29 -21.11 -0.88
C ASP A 100 1.52 -21.10 0.64
N LEU A 101 1.90 -19.95 1.20
CA LEU A 101 2.01 -19.73 2.65
C LEU A 101 0.65 -19.91 3.36
N LEU A 102 -0.43 -19.35 2.79
CA LEU A 102 -1.77 -19.46 3.38
C LEU A 102 -2.30 -20.90 3.32
N LYS A 103 -2.02 -21.62 2.25
CA LYS A 103 -2.37 -23.05 2.14
C LYS A 103 -1.65 -23.88 3.19
N GLY A 104 -0.35 -23.66 3.37
CA GLY A 104 0.43 -24.32 4.41
C GLY A 104 -0.09 -24.04 5.82
N LYS A 105 -0.44 -22.79 6.13
CA LYS A 105 -1.06 -22.43 7.42
C LYS A 105 -2.40 -23.11 7.66
N MET A 106 -3.24 -23.18 6.63
CA MET A 106 -4.55 -23.82 6.71
C MET A 106 -4.42 -25.35 6.83
N GLU A 107 -3.40 -25.94 6.20
CA GLU A 107 -3.08 -27.36 6.35
C GLU A 107 -2.54 -27.67 7.77
N GLU A 108 -1.65 -26.84 8.32
CA GLU A 108 -1.20 -26.95 9.73
C GLU A 108 -2.34 -26.79 10.74
N GLU A 109 -3.24 -25.81 10.54
CA GLU A 109 -4.41 -25.60 11.40
C GLU A 109 -5.40 -26.78 11.31
N LEU A 110 -5.60 -27.35 10.12
CA LEU A 110 -6.45 -28.54 9.94
C LEU A 110 -5.87 -29.78 10.62
N LEU A 111 -4.55 -29.97 10.55
CA LEU A 111 -3.86 -31.07 11.24
C LEU A 111 -3.97 -30.94 12.77
N GLN A 112 -3.81 -29.74 13.31
CA GLN A 112 -3.98 -29.49 14.76
C GLN A 112 -5.40 -29.77 15.25
N LEU A 113 -6.42 -29.48 14.41
CA LEU A 113 -7.81 -29.80 14.73
C LEU A 113 -8.07 -31.32 14.73
N GLN A 114 -7.43 -32.07 13.83
CA GLN A 114 -7.55 -33.53 13.76
C GLN A 114 -6.81 -34.23 14.91
N GLU A 115 -5.66 -33.71 15.33
CA GLU A 115 -4.91 -34.24 16.48
C GLU A 115 -5.65 -33.97 17.81
N GLY A 116 -6.33 -32.82 17.94
CA GLY A 116 -7.12 -32.48 19.13
C GLY A 116 -8.42 -33.29 19.29
N GLU A 117 -8.99 -33.85 18.22
CA GLU A 117 -10.12 -34.78 18.29
C GLU A 117 -9.71 -36.21 18.69
N ALA A 118 -8.45 -36.59 18.47
CA ALA A 118 -7.95 -37.94 18.78
C ALA A 118 -7.51 -38.14 20.24
N GLU A 119 -7.40 -37.06 21.03
CA GLU A 119 -6.97 -37.09 22.44
C GLU A 119 -8.15 -36.94 23.44
N ALA A 120 -9.39 -36.89 22.95
CA ALA A 120 -10.60 -36.67 23.74
C ALA A 120 -11.48 -37.94 23.95
N ASP A 121 -10.95 -39.14 23.66
CA ASP A 121 -11.59 -40.45 23.90
C ASP A 121 -10.82 -41.30 24.93
#